data_AF-A0A7X7NY14-F1
#
_entry.id   AF-A0A7X7NY14-F1
#
_cell.length_a   1.000
_cell.length_b   1.000
_cell.length_c   1.000
_cell.angle_alpha   90.00
_cell.angle_beta   90.00
_cell.angle_gamma   90.00
#
_symmetry.space_group_name_H-M   'P 1'
#
loop_
_entity.id
_entity.type
_entity.pdbx_description
1 polymer ?
#
loop_
_entity_poly.entity_id
_entity_poly.type
_entity_poly.pdbx_seq_one_letter_code
_entity_poly.pdbx_strand_id
1 'polypeptide(L)'
;MYCPNCKETITSHLCSNCGYDLGKCTWIIVAKLHPPDDIIIESLLKSYQIPFRLIRREVSQFPVSIGPLGEISIAVPEIIADEIKEALRTDTNSL
;
A
#
# COMPACT_ATOMS: atom_id res chain seq x y z
N MET A 1 4.65 0.69 12.87
CA MET A 1 5.08 0.45 11.48
C MET A 1 6.60 0.44 11.44
N TYR A 2 7.21 -0.24 10.47
CA TYR A 2 8.66 -0.24 10.31
C TYR A 2 9.11 0.87 9.36
N CYS A 3 10.23 1.50 9.70
CA CYS A 3 10.91 2.46 8.83
C CYS A 3 11.35 1.73 7.56
N PRO A 4 10.98 2.21 6.37
CA PRO A 4 11.30 1.50 5.13
C PRO A 4 12.82 1.53 4.84
N ASN A 5 13.55 2.48 5.41
CA ASN A 5 15.00 2.63 5.24
C ASN A 5 15.82 1.76 6.21
N CYS A 6 15.57 1.85 7.52
CA CYS A 6 16.40 1.17 8.53
C CYS A 6 15.67 0.05 9.29
N LYS A 7 14.43 -0.29 8.89
CA LYS A 7 13.57 -1.34 9.46
C LYS A 7 13.23 -1.21 10.96
N GLU A 8 13.66 -0.14 11.63
CA GLU A 8 13.29 0.17 13.02
C GLU A 8 11.82 0.53 13.17
N THR A 9 11.27 0.28 14.37
CA THR A 9 9.89 0.64 14.68
C THR A 9 9.74 2.16 14.76
N ILE A 10 8.77 2.71 14.03
CA ILE A 10 8.42 4.13 14.06
C ILE A 10 6.94 4.33 14.39
N THR A 11 6.67 5.38 15.16
CA THR A 11 5.34 5.85 15.56
C THR A 11 4.95 7.18 14.94
N SER A 12 5.89 7.82 14.23
CA SER A 12 5.72 9.10 13.54
C SER A 12 6.16 8.98 12.07
N HIS A 13 5.90 10.02 11.29
CA HIS A 13 6.36 10.12 9.90
C HIS A 13 7.89 10.27 9.80
N LEU A 14 8.53 10.87 10.81
CA LEU A 14 9.98 11.00 10.89
C LEU A 14 10.58 9.86 11.72
N CYS A 15 11.55 9.14 11.17
CA CYS A 15 12.28 8.09 11.86
C CYS A 15 13.35 8.69 12.78
N SER A 16 13.23 8.47 14.09
CA SER A 16 14.22 8.95 15.08
C SER A 16 15.58 8.25 14.96
N ASN A 17 15.67 7.10 14.30
CA ASN A 17 16.91 6.33 14.16
C ASN A 17 17.76 6.78 12.95
N CYS A 18 17.15 6.98 11.78
CA CYS A 18 17.87 7.31 10.55
C CYS A 18 17.47 8.64 9.90
N GLY A 19 16.53 9.38 10.49
CA GLY A 19 16.06 10.67 9.96
C GLY A 19 15.17 10.58 8.71
N TYR A 20 14.80 9.38 8.27
CA TYR A 20 13.93 9.20 7.11
C TYR A 20 12.53 9.78 7.38
N ASP A 21 12.03 10.62 6.45
CA ASP A 21 10.75 11.32 6.56
C ASP A 21 9.72 10.79 5.56
N LEU A 22 8.76 10.00 6.05
CA LEU A 22 7.63 9.48 5.28
C LEU A 22 6.69 10.57 4.75
N GLY A 23 6.70 11.76 5.37
CA GLY A 23 5.91 12.90 4.93
C GLY A 23 6.47 13.55 3.67
N LYS A 24 7.77 13.40 3.41
CA LYS A 24 8.47 14.00 2.26
C LYS A 24 8.83 13.02 1.15
N CYS A 25 8.68 11.71 1.39
CA CYS A 25 9.00 10.70 0.39
C CYS A 25 7.94 10.62 -0.73
N THR A 26 8.37 10.20 -1.91
CA THR A 26 7.46 9.84 -3.00
C THR A 26 6.76 8.52 -2.70
N TRP A 27 5.47 8.45 -3.03
CA TRP A 27 4.65 7.24 -2.89
C TRP A 27 4.39 6.66 -4.27
N ILE A 28 4.81 5.41 -4.48
CA ILE A 28 4.73 4.72 -5.78
C ILE A 28 3.61 3.68 -5.72
N ILE A 29 2.74 3.70 -6.72
CA ILE A 29 1.69 2.68 -6.88
C ILE A 29 2.34 1.36 -7.27
N VAL A 30 2.11 0.31 -6.47
CA VAL A 30 2.67 -1.03 -6.67
C VAL A 30 1.63 -2.06 -7.07
N ALA A 31 0.35 -1.81 -6.76
CA ALA A 31 -0.74 -2.70 -7.15
C ALA A 31 -2.03 -1.91 -7.44
N LYS A 32 -2.86 -2.50 -8.31
CA LYS A 32 -4.23 -2.09 -8.58
C LYS A 32 -5.12 -3.29 -8.38
N LEU A 33 -6.13 -3.15 -7.55
CA LEU A 33 -6.99 -4.23 -7.07
C LEU A 33 -8.44 -3.84 -7.27
N HIS A 34 -9.30 -4.84 -7.27
CA HIS A 34 -10.74 -4.67 -7.19
C HIS A 34 -11.23 -5.40 -5.94
N PRO A 35 -12.24 -4.87 -5.24
CA PRO A 35 -12.83 -5.61 -4.14
C PRO A 35 -13.37 -6.98 -4.58
N PRO A 36 -13.21 -8.03 -3.74
CA PRO A 36 -12.77 -7.99 -2.34
C PRO A 36 -11.24 -8.15 -2.12
N ASP A 37 -10.43 -8.20 -3.18
CA ASP A 37 -9.00 -8.51 -3.08
C ASP A 37 -8.21 -7.46 -2.28
N ASP A 38 -8.73 -6.24 -2.20
CA ASP A 38 -8.17 -5.15 -1.41
C ASP A 38 -8.10 -5.48 0.09
N ILE A 39 -9.08 -6.22 0.61
CA ILE A 39 -9.14 -6.61 2.02
C ILE A 39 -7.97 -7.52 2.40
N ILE A 40 -7.62 -8.46 1.50
CA ILE A 40 -6.54 -9.42 1.71
C ILE A 40 -5.20 -8.69 1.73
N ILE A 41 -4.94 -7.83 0.74
CA ILE A 41 -3.66 -7.13 0.64
C ILE A 41 -3.52 -6.06 1.75
N GLU A 42 -4.60 -5.38 2.13
CA GLU A 42 -4.59 -4.45 3.27
C GLU A 42 -4.19 -5.18 4.56
N SER A 43 -4.79 -6.36 4.80
CA SER A 43 -4.48 -7.17 5.99
C SER A 43 -3.02 -7.65 5.99
N LEU A 44 -2.51 -8.06 4.82
CA LEU A 44 -1.13 -8.50 4.65
C LEU A 44 -0.14 -7.36 4.95
N LEU A 45 -0.33 -6.19 4.35
CA LEU A 45 0.54 -5.03 4.56
C LEU A 45 0.53 -4.55 6.02
N LYS A 46 -0.64 -4.60 6.68
CA LYS A 46 -0.75 -4.33 8.12
C LYS A 46 0.03 -5.34 8.96
N SER A 47 -0.05 -6.62 8.64
CA SER A 47 0.67 -7.70 9.33
C SER A 47 2.18 -7.50 9.27
N TYR A 48 2.71 -7.16 8.07
CA TYR A 48 4.12 -6.85 7.88
C TYR A 48 4.54 -5.47 8.41
N GLN A 49 3.60 -4.70 8.97
CA GLN A 49 3.81 -3.35 9.46
C GLN A 49 4.46 -2.41 8.44
N ILE A 50 4.22 -2.65 7.15
CA ILE A 50 4.75 -1.85 6.05
C ILE A 50 3.94 -0.56 5.95
N PRO A 51 4.56 0.61 5.77
CA PRO A 51 3.83 1.84 5.48
C PRO A 51 3.21 1.77 4.07
N PHE A 52 1.88 1.90 3.98
CA PHE A 52 1.14 1.93 2.70
C PHE A 52 0.04 2.99 2.71
N ARG A 53 -0.42 3.37 1.51
CA ARG A 53 -1.60 4.21 1.27
C ARG A 53 -2.56 3.47 0.35
N LEU A 54 -3.84 3.43 0.74
CA LEU A 54 -4.92 2.97 -0.14
C LEU A 54 -5.54 4.17 -0.83
N ILE A 55 -5.58 4.13 -2.16
CA ILE A 55 -6.20 5.15 -3.00
C ILE A 55 -7.41 4.50 -3.64
N ARG A 56 -8.61 4.80 -3.10
CA ARG A 56 -9.88 4.31 -3.63
C ARG A 56 -10.39 5.29 -4.68
N ARG A 57 -10.62 4.82 -5.91
CA ARG A 57 -11.36 5.59 -6.91
C ARG A 57 -12.84 5.25 -6.78
N GLU A 58 -13.58 6.11 -6.09
CA GLU A 58 -15.04 6.00 -6.07
C GLU A 58 -15.59 6.39 -7.43
N VAL A 59 -16.38 5.51 -8.03
CA VAL A 59 -17.28 5.87 -9.13
C VAL A 59 -18.43 6.69 -8.53
N SER A 60 -18.63 7.91 -9.01
CA SER A 60 -19.62 8.85 -8.47
C SER A 60 -21.02 8.20 -8.46
N GLN A 61 -21.60 8.05 -7.27
CA GLN A 61 -22.90 7.42 -7.06
C GLN A 61 -24.03 8.43 -7.37
N PHE A 62 -24.66 8.29 -8.54
CA PHE A 62 -26.02 8.78 -8.84
C PHE A 62 -26.96 7.55 -8.94
N PRO A 63 -28.28 7.68 -8.72
CA PRO A 63 -29.06 6.87 -7.77
C PRO A 63 -29.47 5.46 -8.22
N VAL A 64 -28.74 4.88 -9.18
CA VAL A 64 -28.91 3.49 -9.61
C VAL A 64 -27.64 3.07 -10.34
N SER A 65 -26.72 2.41 -9.64
CA SER A 65 -25.63 1.67 -10.27
C SER A 65 -25.06 0.67 -9.27
N ILE A 66 -25.54 -0.57 -9.34
CA ILE A 66 -24.74 -1.75 -8.97
C ILE A 66 -23.64 -1.82 -10.04
N GLY A 67 -22.62 -0.97 -9.90
CA GLY A 67 -21.47 -0.88 -10.79
C GLY A 67 -20.26 -1.59 -10.16
N PRO A 68 -19.33 -2.11 -10.96
CA PRO A 68 -18.19 -2.89 -10.48
C PRO A 68 -17.39 -2.07 -9.47
N LEU A 69 -17.08 -2.72 -8.34
CA LEU A 69 -16.40 -2.15 -7.18
C LEU A 69 -15.15 -1.38 -7.65
N GLY A 70 -15.08 -0.09 -7.33
CA GLY A 70 -14.08 0.84 -7.90
C GLY A 70 -12.64 0.37 -7.68
N GLU A 71 -11.78 0.63 -8.68
CA GLU A 71 -10.35 0.28 -8.64
C GLU A 71 -9.67 0.90 -7.40
N ILE A 72 -8.96 0.06 -6.65
CA ILE A 72 -8.18 0.44 -5.47
C ILE A 72 -6.71 0.32 -5.81
N SER A 73 -5.96 1.42 -5.66
CA SER A 73 -4.51 1.42 -5.85
C SER A 73 -3.79 1.40 -4.51
N ILE A 74 -2.75 0.58 -4.41
CA ILE A 74 -1.86 0.53 -3.24
C ILE A 74 -0.59 1.27 -3.58
N ALA A 75 -0.22 2.23 -2.75
CA ALA A 75 1.04 2.95 -2.85
C ALA A 75 1.92 2.73 -1.62
N VAL A 76 3.23 2.60 -1.84
CA VAL A 76 4.26 2.45 -0.79
C VAL A 76 5.39 3.47 -1.02
N PRO A 77 6.23 3.78 -0.01
CA PRO A 77 7.39 4.63 -0.19
C PRO A 77 8.32 4.10 -1.28
N GLU A 78 8.85 5.00 -2.12
CA GLU A 78 9.68 4.65 -3.28
C GLU A 78 10.85 3.71 -2.96
N ILE A 79 11.46 3.86 -1.78
CA ILE A 79 12.64 3.08 -1.34
C ILE A 79 12.36 1.58 -1.20
N ILE A 80 11.11 1.19 -0.97
CA ILE A 80 10.69 -0.23 -0.89
C ILE A 80 9.79 -0.63 -2.06
N ALA A 81 9.54 0.26 -3.02
CA ALA A 81 8.54 0.01 -4.06
C ALA A 81 8.88 -1.21 -4.92
N ASP A 82 10.15 -1.40 -5.27
CA ASP A 82 10.56 -2.54 -6.10
C ASP A 82 10.56 -3.86 -5.32
N GLU A 83 11.01 -3.85 -4.05
CA GLU A 83 10.91 -5.00 -3.13
C GLU A 83 9.46 -5.50 -3.03
N ILE A 84 8.50 -4.58 -2.84
CA ILE A 84 7.09 -4.94 -2.73
C ILE A 84 6.50 -5.41 -4.07
N LYS A 85 6.88 -4.80 -5.20
CA LYS A 85 6.43 -5.27 -6.52
C LYS A 85 6.88 -6.70 -6.79
N GLU A 86 8.11 -7.05 -6.40
CA GLU A 86 8.64 -8.41 -6.57
C GLU A 86 7.93 -9.43 -5.67
N ALA A 87 7.69 -9.06 -4.39
CA ALA A 87 6.93 -9.89 -3.46
C ALA A 87 5.51 -10.18 -3.98
N LEU A 88 4.78 -9.14 -4.43
CA LEU A 88 3.42 -9.28 -4.95
C LEU A 88 3.36 -10.15 -6.22
N ARG A 89 4.36 -10.07 -7.11
CA ARG A 89 4.43 -10.92 -8.31
C ARG A 89 4.59 -12.39 -7.96
N THR A 90 5.36 -12.69 -6.91
CA THR A 90 5.66 -14.06 -6.49
C THR A 90 4.45 -14.74 -5.87
N ASP A 91 3.68 -14.02 -5.05
CA ASP A 91 2.47 -14.56 -4.41
C ASP A 91 1.31 -14.78 -5.39
N THR A 92 1.22 -13.99 -6.46
CA THR A 92 0.16 -14.14 -7.47
C THR A 92 0.35 -15.36 -8.39
N ASN A 93 1.57 -15.91 -8.48
CA ASN A 93 1.87 -17.06 -9.35
C ASN A 93 1.73 -18.43 -8.63
N SER A 94 1.21 -18.43 -7.40
CA SER A 94 0.99 -19.63 -6.58
C SER A 94 -0.49 -19.88 -6.25
N LEU A 95 -1.41 -19.17 -6.90
CA LEU A 95 -2.87 -19.35 -6.82
C LEU A 95 -3.44 -19.99 -8.09
#